data_AF-A0A7S1N7A0-F1
#
_entry.id   AF-A0A7S1N7A0-F1
#
_cell.length_a   1.000
_cell.length_b   1.000
_cell.length_c   1.000
_cell.angle_alpha   90.00
_cell.angle_beta   90.00
_cell.angle_gamma   90.00
#
_symmetry.space_group_name_H-M   'P 1'
#
loop_
_entity.id
_entity.type
_entity.pdbx_description
1 polymer ?
#
loop_
_entity_poly.entity_id
_entity_poly.type
_entity_poly.pdbx_seq_one_letter_code
_entity_poly.pdbx_strand_id
1 'polypeptide(L)'
;SAPAMPWSAAQAWLLVGCGLLLLAGPSSAGGYGPKNGHLKPKVHPSKHPSKYPGLTLKPVPTRPAAEMPSSFDWCEQRMCTASWNQHIPRYCGSCWIHGTLAALQDRIKIANRGKPVED
;
A
#
# COMPACT_ATOMS: atom_id res chain seq x y z
N SER A 1 -22.79 -33.28 -24.18
CA SER A 1 -23.21 -32.24 -25.16
C SER A 1 -23.49 -30.97 -24.39
N ALA A 2 -22.61 -29.96 -24.47
CA ALA A 2 -22.84 -28.68 -23.78
C ALA A 2 -23.83 -27.82 -24.60
N PRO A 3 -24.78 -27.11 -23.98
CA PRO A 3 -25.71 -26.26 -24.71
C PRO A 3 -24.97 -25.02 -25.23
N ALA A 4 -25.19 -24.71 -26.51
CA ALA A 4 -24.74 -23.47 -27.11
C ALA A 4 -25.49 -22.29 -26.45
N MET A 5 -24.79 -21.47 -25.67
CA MET A 5 -25.36 -20.22 -25.15
C MET A 5 -25.55 -19.23 -26.31
N PRO A 6 -26.77 -18.72 -26.58
CA PRO A 6 -26.98 -17.69 -27.59
C PRO A 6 -26.56 -16.34 -27.00
N TRP A 7 -25.36 -15.91 -27.33
CA TRP A 7 -24.89 -14.57 -26.96
C TRP A 7 -25.75 -13.54 -27.69
N SER A 8 -26.39 -12.65 -26.93
CA SER A 8 -26.95 -11.44 -27.53
C SER A 8 -25.81 -10.53 -28.02
N ALA A 9 -26.04 -9.78 -29.09
CA ALA A 9 -25.05 -8.82 -29.60
C ALA A 9 -24.56 -7.86 -28.50
N ALA A 10 -25.44 -7.51 -27.55
CA ALA A 10 -25.10 -6.68 -26.40
C ALA A 10 -24.02 -7.30 -25.49
N GLN A 11 -24.06 -8.61 -25.24
CA GLN A 11 -23.04 -9.28 -24.42
C GLN A 11 -21.69 -9.39 -25.15
N ALA A 12 -21.72 -9.57 -26.48
CA ALA A 12 -20.51 -9.54 -27.28
C ALA A 12 -19.84 -8.15 -27.24
N TRP A 13 -20.64 -7.08 -27.39
CA TRP A 13 -20.13 -5.70 -27.28
C TRP A 13 -19.64 -5.34 -25.89
N LEU A 14 -20.26 -5.86 -24.83
CA LEU A 14 -19.81 -5.66 -23.46
C LEU A 14 -18.41 -6.28 -23.23
N LEU A 15 -18.19 -7.49 -23.73
CA LEU A 15 -16.89 -8.16 -23.63
C LEU A 15 -15.81 -7.49 -24.48
N VAL A 16 -16.15 -7.05 -25.70
CA VAL A 16 -15.23 -6.29 -26.55
C VAL A 16 -14.87 -4.97 -25.89
N GLY A 17 -15.84 -4.25 -25.32
CA GLY A 17 -15.62 -3.02 -24.58
C GLY A 17 -14.74 -3.21 -23.34
N CYS A 18 -15.01 -4.24 -22.54
CA CYS A 18 -14.17 -4.60 -21.39
C CYS A 18 -12.75 -5.00 -21.81
N GLY A 19 -12.60 -5.76 -22.90
CA GLY A 19 -11.29 -6.14 -23.45
C GLY A 19 -10.47 -4.92 -23.92
N LEU A 20 -11.12 -3.97 -24.59
CA LEU A 20 -10.50 -2.70 -25.01
C LEU A 20 -10.11 -1.83 -23.81
N LEU A 21 -10.91 -1.79 -22.75
CA LEU A 21 -10.58 -1.08 -21.51
C LEU A 21 -9.36 -1.69 -20.79
N LEU A 22 -9.20 -3.01 -20.84
CA LEU A 22 -8.04 -3.70 -20.25
C LEU A 22 -6.77 -3.54 -21.09
N LEU A 23 -6.88 -3.39 -22.41
CA LEU A 23 -5.73 -3.16 -23.31
C LEU A 23 -5.28 -1.70 -23.38
N ALA A 24 -6.20 -0.74 -23.15
CA ALA A 24 -5.91 0.69 -23.20
C ALA A 24 -5.52 1.29 -21.84
N GLY A 25 -5.60 0.52 -20.75
CA GLY A 25 -5.15 0.96 -19.44
C GLY A 25 -3.62 1.09 -19.43
N PRO A 26 -3.02 2.27 -19.24
CA PRO A 26 -1.60 2.36 -18.97
C PRO A 26 -1.34 1.59 -17.68
N SER A 27 -0.71 0.42 -17.80
CA SER A 27 -0.10 -0.28 -16.67
C SER A 27 1.16 0.50 -16.29
N SER A 28 0.98 1.60 -15.56
CA SER A 28 2.08 2.24 -14.85
C SER A 28 2.45 1.35 -13.67
N ALA A 29 3.20 0.27 -13.94
CA ALA A 29 4.09 -0.27 -12.94
C ALA A 29 5.01 0.87 -12.55
N GLY A 30 4.96 1.30 -11.28
CA GLY A 30 5.75 2.41 -10.77
C GLY A 30 7.23 2.15 -10.97
N GLY A 31 7.75 2.55 -12.14
CA GLY A 31 9.16 2.56 -12.42
C GLY A 31 9.80 3.60 -11.53
N TYR A 32 10.83 3.22 -10.78
CA TYR A 32 11.79 4.18 -10.27
C TYR A 32 12.47 4.79 -11.50
N GLY A 33 11.88 5.87 -12.01
CA GLY A 33 12.44 6.64 -13.12
C GLY A 33 13.88 7.05 -12.80
N PRO A 34 14.70 7.32 -13.83
CA PRO A 34 16.05 7.79 -13.60
C PRO A 34 16.02 8.95 -12.62
N LYS A 35 16.85 8.89 -11.58
CA LYS A 35 17.01 9.98 -10.61
C LYS A 35 17.70 11.13 -11.33
N ASN A 36 16.97 11.80 -12.21
CA ASN A 36 17.33 13.10 -12.74
C ASN A 36 17.49 13.96 -11.48
N GLY A 37 18.68 14.53 -11.27
CA GLY A 37 19.12 15.18 -10.02
C GLY A 37 18.36 16.46 -9.64
N HIS A 38 17.04 16.49 -9.80
CA HIS A 38 16.12 17.58 -9.49
C HIS A 38 14.98 17.09 -8.58
N LEU A 39 15.26 16.11 -7.70
CA LEU A 39 14.40 15.93 -6.55
C LEU A 39 14.44 17.23 -5.75
N LYS A 40 13.36 18.01 -5.82
CA LYS A 40 13.23 19.21 -5.01
C LYS A 40 13.49 18.81 -3.55
N PRO A 41 14.27 19.59 -2.79
CA PRO A 41 14.54 19.28 -1.39
C PRO A 41 13.22 18.95 -0.69
N LYS A 42 13.20 17.87 0.10
CA LYS A 42 12.00 17.53 0.86
C LYS A 42 11.67 18.71 1.77
N VAL A 43 10.67 19.47 1.37
CA VAL A 43 10.17 20.61 2.13
C VAL A 43 9.47 20.03 3.36
N HIS A 44 10.02 20.27 4.54
CA HIS A 44 9.39 19.79 5.78
C HIS A 44 8.03 20.50 5.94
N PRO A 45 6.90 19.79 6.07
CA PRO A 45 5.57 20.41 6.12
C PRO A 45 5.42 21.48 7.20
N SER A 46 6.11 21.33 8.34
CA SER A 46 6.10 22.36 9.41
C SER A 46 6.66 23.72 8.98
N LYS A 47 7.49 23.78 7.94
CA LYS A 47 8.04 25.03 7.39
C LYS A 47 7.09 25.73 6.42
N HIS A 48 6.00 25.07 6.00
CA HIS A 48 5.02 25.61 5.06
C HIS A 48 3.58 25.27 5.51
N PRO A 49 3.13 25.82 6.66
CA PRO A 49 1.81 25.53 7.20
C PRO A 49 0.66 25.97 6.28
N SER A 50 0.87 26.98 5.43
CA SER A 50 -0.10 27.41 4.41
C SER A 50 -0.24 26.42 3.25
N LYS A 51 0.80 25.63 2.96
CA LYS A 51 0.81 24.65 1.88
C LYS A 51 0.27 23.28 2.32
N TYR A 52 0.40 22.96 3.60
CA TYR A 52 -0.04 21.70 4.21
C TYR A 52 -0.81 21.97 5.51
N PRO A 53 -2.02 22.54 5.44
CA PRO A 53 -2.81 22.84 6.64
C PRO A 53 -3.10 21.53 7.39
N GLY A 54 -2.82 21.50 8.70
CA GLY A 54 -3.01 20.32 9.55
C GLY A 54 -1.85 19.31 9.57
N LEU A 55 -0.81 19.49 8.75
CA LEU A 55 0.37 18.61 8.72
C LEU A 55 1.58 19.18 9.50
N THR A 56 1.32 20.01 10.51
CA THR A 56 2.37 20.50 11.42
C THR A 56 2.70 19.39 12.42
N LEU A 57 3.58 18.47 12.00
CA LEU A 57 4.13 17.46 12.89
C LEU A 57 4.89 18.16 14.02
N LYS A 58 4.34 18.15 15.25
CA LYS A 58 5.14 18.45 16.44
C LYS A 58 6.15 17.31 16.59
N PRO A 59 7.45 17.62 16.80
CA PRO A 59 8.43 16.57 17.09
C PRO A 59 7.95 15.73 18.26
N VAL A 60 7.97 14.39 18.10
CA VAL A 60 7.68 13.49 19.20
C VAL A 60 8.83 13.61 20.20
N PRO A 61 8.56 13.67 21.52
CA PRO A 61 9.61 13.67 22.53
C PRO A 61 10.56 12.48 22.33
N THR A 62 11.86 12.74 22.27
CA THR A 62 12.85 11.67 22.15
C THR A 62 13.06 11.01 23.50
N ARG A 63 13.08 9.68 23.53
CA ARG A 63 13.48 8.92 24.71
C ARG A 63 14.97 8.52 24.61
N PRO A 64 15.74 8.54 25.70
CA PRO A 64 17.08 7.99 25.74
C PRO A 64 17.10 6.53 25.28
N ALA A 65 18.15 6.13 24.58
CA ALA A 65 18.33 4.73 24.18
C ALA A 65 18.35 3.76 25.39
N ALA A 66 18.82 4.22 26.55
CA ALA A 66 18.84 3.47 27.80
C ALA A 66 17.43 3.12 28.33
N GLU A 67 16.38 3.84 27.91
CA GLU A 67 14.99 3.55 28.27
C GLU A 67 14.32 2.56 27.30
N MET A 68 14.96 2.21 26.19
CA MET A 68 14.42 1.24 25.25
C MET A 68 14.60 -0.18 25.79
N PRO A 69 13.64 -1.10 25.55
CA PRO A 69 13.78 -2.48 25.96
C PRO A 69 14.94 -3.16 25.21
N SER A 70 15.60 -4.12 25.86
CA SER A 70 16.68 -4.91 25.28
C SER A 70 16.20 -5.82 24.14
N SER A 71 14.92 -6.18 24.12
CA SER A 71 14.25 -6.94 23.07
C SER A 71 12.84 -6.39 22.86
N PHE A 72 12.40 -6.33 21.61
CA PHE A 72 11.07 -5.84 21.27
C PHE A 72 10.55 -6.51 20.01
N ASP A 73 9.34 -7.09 20.11
CA ASP A 73 8.63 -7.66 18.98
C ASP A 73 7.14 -7.25 19.03
N TRP A 74 6.66 -6.60 17.97
CA TRP A 74 5.24 -6.30 17.79
C TRP A 74 4.40 -7.56 17.57
N CYS A 75 5.00 -8.61 17.01
CA CYS A 75 4.31 -9.84 16.64
C CYS A 75 3.98 -10.69 17.88
N GLU A 76 4.87 -10.73 18.88
CA GLU A 76 4.57 -11.29 20.21
C GLU A 76 3.36 -10.62 20.87
N GLN A 77 3.18 -9.32 20.64
CA GLN A 77 2.04 -8.55 21.14
C GLN A 77 0.79 -8.66 20.25
N ARG A 78 0.83 -9.54 19.24
CA ARG A 78 -0.22 -9.73 18.23
C ARG A 78 -0.56 -8.45 17.47
N MET A 79 0.41 -7.54 17.28
CA MET A 79 0.23 -6.31 16.51
C MET A 79 0.69 -6.42 15.05
N CYS A 80 1.33 -7.53 14.68
CA CYS A 80 1.67 -7.82 13.30
C CYS A 80 0.50 -8.40 12.51
N THR A 81 0.50 -8.10 11.22
CA THR A 81 -0.27 -8.75 10.18
C THR A 81 0.38 -10.04 9.71
N ALA A 82 -0.41 -10.90 9.08
CA ALA A 82 0.07 -12.18 8.58
C ALA A 82 1.07 -11.97 7.44
N SER A 83 2.11 -12.80 7.39
CA SER A 83 3.07 -12.79 6.29
C SER A 83 2.44 -13.33 5.01
N TRP A 84 2.67 -12.64 3.88
CA TRP A 84 2.16 -13.03 2.57
C TRP A 84 3.29 -13.51 1.67
N ASN A 85 3.04 -14.56 0.90
CA ASN A 85 4.02 -15.09 -0.05
C ASN A 85 3.83 -14.46 -1.44
N GLN A 86 4.77 -13.60 -1.82
CA GLN A 86 4.77 -12.91 -3.13
C GLN A 86 5.20 -13.78 -4.32
N HIS A 87 5.74 -14.97 -4.07
CA HIS A 87 6.36 -15.81 -5.10
C HIS A 87 5.40 -16.82 -5.74
N ILE A 88 4.18 -16.96 -5.21
CA ILE A 88 3.21 -17.96 -5.66
C ILE A 88 1.94 -17.32 -6.21
N PRO A 89 1.27 -17.95 -7.20
CA PRO A 89 1.70 -19.15 -7.94
C PRO A 89 2.82 -18.88 -8.95
N ARG A 90 3.17 -17.60 -9.17
CA ARG A 90 4.27 -17.16 -10.02
C ARG A 90 5.07 -16.10 -9.30
N TYR A 91 6.37 -16.09 -9.54
CA TYR A 91 7.25 -15.08 -8.97
C TYR A 91 6.82 -13.67 -9.39
N CYS A 92 6.56 -12.82 -8.41
CA CYS A 92 6.37 -11.38 -8.60
C CYS A 92 7.31 -10.62 -7.66
N GLY A 93 8.05 -9.64 -8.18
CA GLY A 93 8.89 -8.74 -7.39
C GLY A 93 8.09 -7.66 -6.64
N SER A 94 6.97 -8.03 -6.02
CA SER A 94 6.03 -7.12 -5.36
C SER A 94 6.36 -6.83 -3.89
N CYS A 95 7.59 -7.10 -3.44
CA CYS A 95 8.01 -6.90 -2.04
C CYS A 95 7.78 -5.47 -1.55
N TRP A 96 7.93 -4.48 -2.44
CA TRP A 96 7.67 -3.08 -2.13
C TRP A 96 6.19 -2.82 -1.81
N ILE A 97 5.25 -3.51 -2.49
CA ILE A 97 3.81 -3.45 -2.21
C ILE A 97 3.52 -4.18 -0.91
N HIS A 98 3.95 -5.43 -0.79
CA HIS A 98 3.64 -6.27 0.36
C HIS A 98 4.20 -5.68 1.66
N GLY A 99 5.45 -5.19 1.65
CA GLY A 99 6.04 -4.55 2.82
C GLY A 99 5.34 -3.24 3.22
N THR A 100 4.91 -2.43 2.24
CA THR A 100 4.18 -1.19 2.51
C THR A 100 2.80 -1.46 3.11
N LEU A 101 2.06 -2.43 2.53
CA LEU A 101 0.73 -2.81 3.02
C LEU A 101 0.79 -3.45 4.41
N ALA A 102 1.72 -4.38 4.64
CA ALA A 102 1.90 -5.00 5.96
C ALA A 102 2.19 -3.94 7.04
N ALA A 103 3.14 -3.03 6.80
CA ALA A 103 3.47 -1.96 7.74
C ALA A 103 2.29 -1.00 7.99
N LEU A 104 1.48 -0.72 6.96
CA LEU A 104 0.28 0.10 7.11
C LEU A 104 -0.77 -0.60 7.97
N GLN A 105 -1.04 -1.88 7.71
CA GLN A 105 -2.02 -2.65 8.47
C GLN A 105 -1.60 -2.82 9.93
N ASP A 106 -0.31 -3.08 10.20
CA ASP A 106 0.24 -3.13 11.56
C ASP A 106 0.00 -1.80 12.30
N ARG A 107 0.22 -0.66 11.64
CA ARG A 107 -0.03 0.67 12.21
C ARG A 107 -1.50 0.91 12.52
N ILE A 108 -2.42 0.47 11.65
CA ILE A 108 -3.86 0.54 11.92
C ILE A 108 -4.20 -0.30 13.16
N LYS A 109 -3.64 -1.51 13.25
CA LYS A 109 -3.85 -2.40 14.40
C LYS A 109 -3.32 -1.79 15.70
N ILE A 110 -2.14 -1.18 15.68
CA ILE A 110 -1.56 -0.45 16.81
C ILE A 110 -2.46 0.72 17.21
N ALA A 111 -2.90 1.53 16.24
CA ALA A 111 -3.79 2.67 16.50
C ALA A 111 -5.12 2.24 17.13
N ASN A 112 -5.65 1.10 16.69
CA ASN A 112 -6.90 0.51 17.21
C ASN A 112 -6.69 -0.36 18.46
N ARG A 113 -5.47 -0.42 19.01
CA ARG A 113 -5.13 -1.25 20.17
C ARG A 113 -5.50 -2.72 19.98
N GLY A 114 -5.32 -3.23 18.77
CA GLY A 114 -5.63 -4.62 18.40
C GLY A 114 -7.11 -4.90 18.12
N LYS A 115 -8.00 -3.91 18.22
CA LYS A 115 -9.41 -4.08 17.87
C LYS A 115 -9.60 -4.13 16.34
N PRO A 116 -10.55 -4.95 15.83
CA PRO A 116 -10.98 -4.87 14.44
C PRO A 116 -11.43 -3.46 14.09
N VAL A 117 -11.33 -3.11 12.80
CA VAL A 117 -12.06 -1.97 12.26
C VAL A 117 -13.50 -2.44 12.11
N GLU A 118 -14.43 -1.80 12.82
CA GLU A 118 -15.86 -2.03 12.64
C GLU A 118 -16.31 -1.36 11.34
N ASP A 119 -17.16 -2.04 10.57
CA ASP A 119 -17.72 -1.58 9.30
C ASP A 119 -18.89 -0.59 9.50
#